data_AF-G2Q4L7-F1
#
_entry.id   AF-G2Q4L7-F1
#
_cell.length_a   1.000
_cell.length_b   1.000
_cell.length_c   1.000
_cell.angle_alpha   90.00
_cell.angle_beta   90.00
_cell.angle_gamma   90.00
#
_symmetry.space_group_name_H-M   'P 1'
#
loop_
_entity.id
_entity.type
_entity.pdbx_description
1 polymer ?
#
loop_
_entity_poly.entity_id
_entity_poly.type
_entity_poly.pdbx_seq_one_letter_code
_entity_poly.pdbx_strand_id
1 'polypeptide(L)'
;MRPILPFSDRPGECLSIGPSQGLVYAIDQEIVLKVPFQYPVLQDDSTHYLLDLALKSFVSLERELAVYDTLRNNPHLNIARRLETDRSDCLFLERLTPLAAAWPGSNELDRRRWALELLDAVSWLEDCGWAHGDLAVRNLGVDSTKRLKVFDFGSAIPRSHPDYANEVWRDHFDLATCLHFILSGIDPFAGTRSCSEVEKVRSTLTAGRGTIRHGADVLADIIQDGWTGRASSTTFRQLSRRASDALSSRDHGRPREQSESHYRCLESRCRAWLDGVSRNPMWRDIGEYVSACKAVEHEVDMDIWR
;
A
#
# COMPACT_ATOMS: atom_id res chain seq x y z
N MET A 1 -9.81 24.70 -3.45
CA MET A 1 -10.00 24.79 -1.98
C MET A 1 -8.84 24.08 -1.28
N ARG A 2 -8.37 24.54 -0.12
CA ARG A 2 -7.31 23.82 0.64
C ARG A 2 -7.94 22.79 1.59
N PRO A 3 -7.32 21.62 1.79
CA PRO A 3 -7.79 20.66 2.78
C PRO A 3 -7.62 21.22 4.19
N ILE A 4 -8.54 20.84 5.07
CA ILE A 4 -8.44 21.07 6.52
C ILE A 4 -7.26 20.23 7.02
N LEU A 5 -6.43 20.80 7.89
CA LEU A 5 -5.34 20.03 8.49
C LEU A 5 -5.88 19.22 9.68
N PRO A 6 -5.40 17.98 9.88
CA PRO A 6 -5.83 17.08 10.95
C PRO A 6 -5.47 17.57 12.37
N PHE A 7 -4.44 18.41 12.49
CA PHE A 7 -3.93 18.97 13.73
C PHE A 7 -3.68 20.46 13.54
N SER A 8 -3.64 21.22 14.64
CA SER A 8 -3.39 22.67 14.61
C SER A 8 -2.02 23.01 14.03
N ASP A 9 -1.02 22.19 14.38
CA ASP A 9 0.32 22.23 13.80
C ASP A 9 0.51 21.10 12.79
N ARG A 10 1.43 21.28 11.84
CA ARG A 10 1.78 20.19 10.92
C ARG A 10 2.46 19.06 11.69
N PRO A 11 2.02 17.79 11.53
CA PRO A 11 2.61 16.65 12.23
C PRO A 11 4.10 16.44 12.00
N GLY A 12 4.59 16.84 10.84
CA GLY A 12 5.98 16.72 10.42
C GLY A 12 6.12 16.94 8.91
N GLU A 13 7.08 16.27 8.29
CA GLU A 13 7.30 16.32 6.83
C GLU A 13 6.12 15.66 6.11
N CYS A 14 5.49 16.37 5.17
CA CYS A 14 4.44 15.80 4.32
C CYS A 14 5.09 14.90 3.26
N LEU A 15 4.91 13.59 3.36
CA LEU A 15 5.49 12.61 2.44
C LEU A 15 4.64 12.43 1.17
N SER A 16 3.32 12.47 1.32
CA SER A 16 2.40 12.29 0.21
C SER A 16 1.04 12.92 0.49
N ILE A 17 0.38 13.35 -0.58
CA ILE A 17 -1.04 13.69 -0.61
C ILE A 17 -1.63 12.78 -1.69
N GLY A 18 -2.15 11.63 -1.27
CA GLY A 18 -2.72 10.64 -2.18
C GLY A 18 -4.14 11.06 -2.57
N PRO A 19 -4.47 11.25 -3.87
CA PRO A 19 -5.85 11.46 -4.26
C PRO A 19 -6.69 10.27 -3.76
N SER A 20 -7.75 10.56 -3.00
CA SER A 20 -8.63 9.59 -2.33
C SER A 20 -8.01 8.69 -1.23
N GLN A 21 -6.71 8.77 -0.94
CA GLN A 21 -6.05 7.88 0.03
C GLN A 21 -5.67 8.54 1.37
N GLY A 22 -5.68 9.88 1.45
CA GLY A 22 -5.38 10.61 2.67
C GLY A 22 -4.09 11.45 2.61
N LEU A 23 -3.70 11.97 3.78
CA LEU A 23 -2.45 12.69 4.02
C LEU A 23 -1.47 11.76 4.73
N VAL A 24 -0.22 11.77 4.29
CA VAL A 24 0.85 10.97 4.89
C VAL A 24 1.96 11.90 5.38
N TYR A 25 2.28 11.80 6.67
CA TYR A 25 3.32 12.58 7.34
C TYR A 25 4.38 11.67 7.92
N ALA A 26 5.64 12.07 7.81
CA ALA A 26 6.69 11.56 8.67
C ALA A 26 6.65 12.33 9.98
N ILE A 27 6.34 11.63 11.06
CA ILE A 27 6.50 12.18 12.42
C ILE A 27 7.98 12.33 12.73
N ASP A 28 8.77 11.32 12.35
CA ASP A 28 10.22 11.32 12.44
C ASP A 28 10.83 10.33 11.43
N GLN A 29 12.07 9.89 11.65
CA GLN A 29 12.80 8.99 10.75
C GLN A 29 12.30 7.54 10.78
N GLU A 30 11.46 7.16 11.75
CA GLU A 30 11.02 5.78 11.98
C GLU A 30 9.49 5.63 12.02
N ILE A 31 8.75 6.75 12.07
CA ILE A 31 7.29 6.73 12.24
C ILE A 31 6.62 7.54 11.12
N VAL A 32 5.62 6.91 10.49
CA VAL A 32 4.70 7.54 9.54
C VAL A 32 3.30 7.60 10.15
N LEU A 33 2.62 8.72 9.93
CA LEU A 33 1.22 8.95 10.25
C LEU A 33 0.43 9.11 8.95
N LYS A 34 -0.58 8.28 8.76
CA LYS A 34 -1.59 8.40 7.70
C LYS A 34 -2.93 8.80 8.32
N VAL A 35 -3.59 9.77 7.70
CA VAL A 35 -4.93 10.24 8.08
C VAL A 35 -5.76 10.49 6.84
N PRO A 36 -7.11 10.49 6.91
CA PRO A 36 -7.95 10.93 5.81
C PRO A 36 -7.64 12.39 5.47
N PHE A 37 -8.13 12.92 4.35
CA PHE A 37 -8.15 14.39 4.16
C PHE A 37 -9.61 14.87 4.18
N GLN A 38 -9.80 16.12 4.62
CA GLN A 38 -11.12 16.75 4.69
C GLN A 38 -11.08 18.09 3.97
N TYR A 39 -12.20 18.46 3.37
CA TYR A 39 -12.39 19.80 2.81
C TYR A 39 -13.49 20.53 3.59
N PRO A 40 -13.46 21.87 3.65
CA PRO A 40 -14.59 22.65 4.14
C PRO A 40 -15.87 22.25 3.41
N VAL A 41 -16.91 21.91 4.18
CA VAL A 41 -18.23 21.61 3.65
C VAL A 41 -18.97 22.92 3.39
N LEU A 42 -19.17 23.25 2.12
CA LEU A 42 -19.85 24.46 1.67
C LEU A 42 -21.08 24.08 0.84
N GLN A 43 -22.10 24.94 0.85
CA GLN A 43 -23.28 24.81 0.00
C GLN A 43 -22.95 25.30 -1.42
N ASP A 44 -22.14 24.54 -2.13
CA ASP A 44 -21.68 24.81 -3.50
C ASP A 44 -21.42 23.49 -4.24
N ASP A 45 -22.33 23.14 -5.14
CA ASP A 45 -22.30 21.91 -5.94
C ASP A 45 -20.98 21.72 -6.71
N SER A 46 -20.32 22.83 -7.09
CA SER A 46 -19.03 22.77 -7.79
C SER A 46 -17.91 22.16 -6.94
N THR A 47 -18.14 22.01 -5.62
CA THR A 47 -17.19 21.44 -4.66
C THR A 47 -17.52 20.02 -4.23
N HIS A 48 -18.63 19.43 -4.70
CA HIS A 48 -19.06 18.07 -4.30
C HIS A 48 -18.00 17.01 -4.61
N TYR A 49 -17.24 17.14 -5.70
CA TYR A 49 -16.14 16.20 -5.99
C TYR A 49 -15.05 16.19 -4.90
N LEU A 50 -14.85 17.30 -4.17
CA LEU A 50 -13.91 17.36 -3.04
C LEU A 50 -14.48 16.63 -1.81
N LEU A 51 -15.80 16.69 -1.63
CA LEU A 51 -16.48 15.95 -0.57
C LEU A 51 -16.41 14.45 -0.85
N ASP A 52 -16.65 14.02 -2.09
CA ASP A 52 -16.46 12.63 -2.54
C ASP A 52 -15.03 12.14 -2.26
N LEU A 53 -14.02 12.95 -2.60
CA LEU A 53 -12.63 12.61 -2.35
C LEU A 53 -12.35 12.43 -0.86
N ALA A 54 -12.91 13.30 0.00
CA ALA A 54 -12.75 13.20 1.45
C ALA A 54 -13.43 11.94 1.99
N LEU A 55 -14.68 11.67 1.60
CA LEU A 55 -15.44 10.48 2.01
C LEU A 55 -14.74 9.18 1.56
N LYS A 56 -14.22 9.13 0.32
CA LYS A 56 -13.39 8.01 -0.16
C LYS A 56 -12.15 7.80 0.70
N SER A 57 -11.49 8.89 1.15
CA SER A 57 -10.30 8.77 2.01
C SER A 57 -10.60 8.18 3.39
N PHE A 58 -11.82 8.38 3.92
CA PHE A 58 -12.26 7.69 5.13
C PHE A 58 -12.44 6.19 4.86
N VAL A 59 -13.13 5.83 3.78
CA VAL A 59 -13.34 4.42 3.42
C VAL A 59 -12.02 3.69 3.14
N SER A 60 -11.06 4.36 2.50
CA SER A 60 -9.72 3.82 2.32
C SER A 60 -8.99 3.58 3.65
N LEU A 61 -9.10 4.50 4.62
CA LEU A 61 -8.55 4.26 5.95
C LEU A 61 -9.25 3.09 6.67
N GLU A 62 -10.58 2.98 6.57
CA GLU A 62 -11.34 1.85 7.14
C GLU A 62 -10.85 0.51 6.58
N ARG A 63 -10.69 0.40 5.25
CA ARG A 63 -10.16 -0.80 4.58
C ARG A 63 -8.76 -1.15 5.05
N GLU A 64 -7.89 -0.15 5.12
CA GLU A 64 -6.51 -0.36 5.53
C GLU A 64 -6.41 -0.81 7.00
N LEU A 65 -7.20 -0.20 7.89
CA LEU A 65 -7.31 -0.63 9.28
C LEU A 65 -7.84 -2.06 9.40
N ALA A 66 -8.82 -2.46 8.58
CA ALA A 66 -9.35 -3.82 8.57
C ALA A 66 -8.29 -4.87 8.20
N VAL A 67 -7.43 -4.59 7.22
CA VAL A 67 -6.28 -5.46 6.90
C VAL A 67 -5.33 -5.55 8.09
N TYR A 68 -4.95 -4.42 8.69
CA TYR A 68 -4.04 -4.44 9.85
C TYR A 68 -4.64 -5.12 11.08
N ASP A 69 -5.96 -5.06 11.27
CA ASP A 69 -6.62 -5.78 12.35
C ASP A 69 -6.50 -7.30 12.19
N THR A 70 -6.41 -7.82 10.96
CA THR A 70 -6.10 -9.25 10.72
C THR A 70 -4.66 -9.64 11.10
N LEU A 71 -3.74 -8.67 11.08
CA LEU A 71 -2.32 -8.85 11.45
C LEU A 71 -2.07 -8.74 12.95
N ARG A 72 -3.02 -8.22 13.75
CA ARG A 72 -2.81 -7.85 15.15
C ARG A 72 -2.25 -8.99 16.01
N ASN A 73 -2.78 -10.20 15.83
CA ASN A 73 -2.38 -11.37 16.63
C ASN A 73 -1.23 -12.17 16.03
N ASN A 74 -1.01 -12.07 14.72
CA ASN A 74 0.06 -12.77 14.03
C ASN A 74 0.65 -11.87 12.93
N PRO A 75 1.54 -10.93 13.31
CA PRO A 75 2.13 -9.99 12.37
C PRO A 75 2.98 -10.71 11.32
N HIS A 76 2.82 -10.30 10.06
CA HIS A 76 3.63 -10.82 8.95
C HIS A 76 4.92 -10.02 8.79
N LEU A 77 6.07 -10.70 8.66
CA LEU A 77 7.39 -10.04 8.59
C LEU A 77 7.56 -9.14 7.36
N ASN A 78 6.85 -9.45 6.28
CA ASN A 78 6.92 -8.75 4.99
C ASN A 78 5.72 -7.82 4.74
N ILE A 79 4.98 -7.45 5.80
CA ILE A 79 3.99 -6.38 5.77
C ILE A 79 4.42 -5.31 6.78
N ALA A 80 4.25 -4.04 6.43
CA ALA A 80 4.57 -2.92 7.33
C ALA A 80 3.84 -3.07 8.66
N ARG A 81 4.51 -2.77 9.76
CA ARG A 81 3.94 -2.90 11.10
C ARG A 81 3.09 -1.66 11.40
N ARG A 82 1.81 -1.90 11.71
CA ARG A 82 0.97 -0.93 12.40
C ARG A 82 1.47 -0.74 13.83
N LEU A 83 1.65 0.52 14.22
CA LEU A 83 2.05 0.92 15.55
C LEU A 83 0.79 1.24 16.35
N GLU A 84 0.46 0.39 17.32
CA GLU A 84 -0.82 0.47 18.03
C GLU A 84 -0.90 1.67 18.97
N THR A 85 -1.97 2.45 18.82
CA THR A 85 -2.35 3.57 19.68
C THR A 85 -3.79 3.39 20.17
N ASP A 86 -4.25 4.28 21.04
CA ASP A 86 -5.64 4.35 21.52
C ASP A 86 -6.59 5.05 20.53
N ARG A 87 -6.10 5.42 19.34
CA ARG A 87 -6.82 6.18 18.33
C ARG A 87 -7.06 5.33 17.08
N SER A 88 -8.28 5.38 16.54
CA SER A 88 -8.66 4.71 15.28
C SER A 88 -8.96 5.69 14.14
N ASP A 89 -8.91 7.00 14.41
CA ASP A 89 -9.12 8.08 13.44
C ASP A 89 -7.84 8.41 12.63
N CYS A 90 -6.77 7.64 12.85
CA CYS A 90 -5.48 7.74 12.21
C CYS A 90 -4.76 6.39 12.21
N LEU A 91 -3.76 6.26 11.35
CA LEU A 91 -2.95 5.06 11.21
C LEU A 91 -1.47 5.41 11.37
N PHE A 92 -0.81 4.81 12.36
CA PHE A 92 0.64 4.89 12.52
C PHE A 92 1.31 3.64 11.97
N LEU A 93 2.35 3.83 11.17
CA LEU A 93 3.14 2.76 10.56
C LEU A 93 4.62 2.98 10.86
N GLU A 94 5.40 1.90 10.85
CA GLU A 94 6.86 2.01 10.73
C GLU A 94 7.24 2.72 9.41
N ARG A 95 8.22 3.62 9.46
CA ARG A 95 8.74 4.30 8.28
C ARG A 95 9.70 3.37 7.54
N LEU A 96 9.44 3.18 6.25
CA LEU A 96 10.27 2.37 5.36
C LEU A 96 11.06 3.25 4.39
N THR A 97 12.22 2.75 3.95
CA THR A 97 12.89 3.31 2.79
C THR A 97 12.18 2.81 1.53
N PRO A 98 11.65 3.67 0.64
CA PRO A 98 10.99 3.23 -0.58
C PRO A 98 11.88 2.29 -1.39
N LEU A 99 11.30 1.22 -1.94
CA LEU A 99 12.08 0.19 -2.63
C LEU A 99 12.94 0.78 -3.77
N ALA A 100 12.39 1.73 -4.53
CA ALA A 100 13.12 2.40 -5.61
C ALA A 100 14.37 3.18 -5.14
N ALA A 101 14.34 3.72 -3.91
CA ALA A 101 15.49 4.38 -3.30
C ALA A 101 16.51 3.37 -2.74
N ALA A 102 16.05 2.22 -2.26
CA ALA A 102 16.91 1.15 -1.73
C ALA A 102 17.59 0.30 -2.82
N TRP A 103 16.94 0.15 -3.98
CA TRP A 103 17.39 -0.74 -5.06
C TRP A 103 18.81 -0.47 -5.59
N PRO A 104 19.26 0.79 -5.80
CA PRO A 104 20.62 1.06 -6.25
C PRO A 104 21.72 0.56 -5.29
N GLY A 105 21.41 0.46 -3.99
CA GLY A 105 22.33 -0.03 -2.96
C GLY A 105 22.25 -1.53 -2.69
N SER A 106 21.38 -2.26 -3.40
CA SER A 106 21.18 -3.70 -3.20
C SER A 106 22.01 -4.54 -4.16
N ASN A 107 22.37 -5.75 -3.73
CA ASN A 107 23.00 -6.74 -4.60
C ASN A 107 21.96 -7.75 -5.13
N GLU A 108 22.41 -8.67 -5.99
CA GLU A 108 21.53 -9.69 -6.56
C GLU A 108 20.87 -10.59 -5.52
N LEU A 109 21.58 -10.97 -4.44
CA LEU A 109 21.01 -11.80 -3.37
C LEU A 109 19.90 -11.06 -2.63
N ASP A 110 20.08 -9.77 -2.36
CA ASP A 110 19.04 -8.92 -1.76
C ASP A 110 17.79 -8.88 -2.64
N ARG A 111 17.96 -8.71 -3.96
CA ARG A 111 16.84 -8.62 -4.91
C ARG A 111 16.09 -9.93 -5.05
N ARG A 112 16.80 -11.06 -5.13
CA ARG A 112 16.17 -12.40 -5.15
C ARG A 112 15.41 -12.67 -3.86
N ARG A 113 15.98 -12.30 -2.71
CA ARG A 113 15.30 -12.37 -1.42
C ARG A 113 14.04 -11.49 -1.39
N TRP A 114 14.12 -10.24 -1.82
CA TRP A 114 12.98 -9.33 -1.88
C TRP A 114 11.85 -9.85 -2.77
N ALA A 115 12.16 -10.53 -3.88
CA ALA A 115 11.16 -11.18 -4.72
C ALA A 115 10.40 -12.28 -3.97
N LEU A 116 11.11 -13.11 -3.20
CA LEU A 116 10.50 -14.15 -2.37
C LEU A 116 9.71 -13.56 -1.20
N GLU A 117 10.22 -12.51 -0.57
CA GLU A 117 9.55 -11.79 0.52
C GLU A 117 8.24 -11.13 0.06
N LEU A 118 8.22 -10.57 -1.16
CA LEU A 118 6.99 -10.05 -1.76
C LEU A 118 5.98 -11.18 -1.99
N LEU A 119 6.43 -12.31 -2.56
CA LEU A 119 5.59 -13.48 -2.82
C LEU A 119 5.00 -14.07 -1.53
N ASP A 120 5.77 -14.07 -0.44
CA ASP A 120 5.30 -14.51 0.89
C ASP A 120 4.20 -13.58 1.41
N ALA A 121 4.41 -12.25 1.33
CA ALA A 121 3.41 -11.26 1.75
C ALA A 121 2.08 -11.37 0.98
N VAL A 122 2.13 -11.46 -0.35
CA VAL A 122 0.89 -11.54 -1.16
C VAL A 122 0.19 -12.90 -1.04
N SER A 123 0.95 -13.99 -0.82
CA SER A 123 0.38 -15.30 -0.49
C SER A 123 -0.38 -15.25 0.83
N TRP A 124 0.20 -14.59 1.83
CA TRP A 124 -0.44 -14.40 3.12
C TRP A 124 -1.73 -13.58 3.01
N LEU A 125 -1.73 -12.48 2.24
CA LEU A 125 -2.93 -11.66 2.01
C LEU A 125 -4.07 -12.50 1.40
N GLU A 126 -3.77 -13.28 0.35
CA GLU A 126 -4.76 -14.15 -0.30
C GLU A 126 -5.31 -15.22 0.65
N ASP A 127 -4.45 -15.85 1.44
CA ASP A 127 -4.84 -16.85 2.44
C ASP A 127 -5.76 -16.25 3.52
N CYS A 128 -5.49 -15.02 3.94
CA CYS A 128 -6.34 -14.23 4.83
C CYS A 128 -7.62 -13.71 4.17
N GLY A 129 -7.77 -13.90 2.86
CA GLY A 129 -8.95 -13.52 2.10
C GLY A 129 -8.99 -12.05 1.69
N TRP A 130 -7.82 -11.46 1.43
CA TRP A 130 -7.68 -10.10 0.93
C TRP A 130 -7.05 -10.06 -0.46
N ALA A 131 -7.61 -9.22 -1.33
CA ALA A 131 -6.90 -8.71 -2.50
C ALA A 131 -6.34 -7.33 -2.14
N HIS A 132 -5.13 -7.01 -2.57
CA HIS A 132 -4.48 -5.73 -2.26
C HIS A 132 -5.11 -4.57 -3.03
N GLY A 133 -5.45 -4.77 -4.31
CA GLY A 133 -6.16 -3.81 -5.16
C GLY A 133 -5.37 -2.56 -5.57
N ASP A 134 -4.10 -2.45 -5.13
CA ASP A 134 -3.16 -1.41 -5.57
C ASP A 134 -1.71 -1.88 -5.36
N LEU A 135 -1.42 -3.14 -5.69
CA LEU A 135 -0.06 -3.64 -5.59
C LEU A 135 0.83 -2.87 -6.57
N ALA A 136 1.90 -2.23 -6.09
CA ALA A 136 2.78 -1.45 -6.95
C ALA A 136 4.14 -1.23 -6.29
N VAL A 137 5.17 -0.94 -7.09
CA VAL A 137 6.53 -0.64 -6.59
C VAL A 137 6.56 0.49 -5.55
N ARG A 138 5.68 1.50 -5.71
CA ARG A 138 5.55 2.62 -4.76
C ARG A 138 5.03 2.20 -3.38
N ASN A 139 4.35 1.06 -3.31
CA ASN A 139 3.76 0.46 -2.10
C ASN A 139 4.67 -0.65 -1.53
N LEU A 140 5.94 -0.68 -1.96
CA LEU A 140 7.00 -1.55 -1.46
C LEU A 140 8.11 -0.71 -0.83
N GLY A 141 8.59 -1.17 0.31
CA GLY A 141 9.69 -0.52 1.04
C GLY A 141 10.59 -1.53 1.71
N VAL A 142 11.72 -1.05 2.24
CA VAL A 142 12.61 -1.86 3.07
C VAL A 142 12.78 -1.22 4.44
N ASP A 143 12.82 -2.05 5.47
CA ASP A 143 13.13 -1.60 6.83
C ASP A 143 14.65 -1.46 7.06
N SER A 144 15.01 -1.04 8.26
CA SER A 144 16.42 -0.90 8.69
C SER A 144 17.22 -2.22 8.66
N THR A 145 16.54 -3.37 8.61
CA THR A 145 17.15 -4.70 8.51
C THR A 145 17.29 -5.18 7.06
N LYS A 146 16.91 -4.35 6.08
CA LYS A 146 16.88 -4.66 4.63
C LYS A 146 15.85 -5.73 4.23
N ARG A 147 14.80 -5.89 5.03
CA ARG A 147 13.66 -6.76 4.72
C ARG A 147 12.63 -5.99 3.90
N LEU A 148 12.15 -6.58 2.81
CA LEU A 148 11.08 -5.99 2.01
C LEU A 148 9.75 -6.10 2.76
N LYS A 149 8.97 -5.01 2.72
CA LYS A 149 7.64 -4.93 3.28
C LYS A 149 6.65 -4.28 2.31
N VAL A 150 5.45 -4.82 2.29
CA VAL A 150 4.28 -4.30 1.58
C VAL A 150 3.47 -3.39 2.51
N PHE A 151 2.94 -2.29 2.00
CA PHE A 151 2.10 -1.34 2.73
C PHE A 151 1.06 -0.70 1.80
N ASP A 152 0.22 0.18 2.36
CA ASP A 152 -0.85 0.92 1.65
C ASP A 152 -2.03 0.05 1.20
N PHE A 153 -2.83 -0.39 2.17
CA PHE A 153 -3.99 -1.27 1.92
C PHE A 153 -5.31 -0.51 1.75
N GLY A 154 -5.27 0.79 1.41
CA GLY A 154 -6.49 1.61 1.29
C GLY A 154 -7.39 1.25 0.09
N SER A 155 -6.90 0.41 -0.81
CA SER A 155 -7.65 -0.17 -1.94
C SER A 155 -7.98 -1.65 -1.74
N ALA A 156 -7.59 -2.25 -0.61
CA ALA A 156 -7.78 -3.67 -0.38
C ALA A 156 -9.25 -4.02 -0.22
N ILE A 157 -9.65 -5.18 -0.76
CA ILE A 157 -11.01 -5.69 -0.67
C ILE A 157 -11.04 -7.13 -0.14
N PRO A 158 -12.04 -7.46 0.70
CA PRO A 158 -12.16 -8.81 1.26
C PRO A 158 -12.72 -9.79 0.23
N ARG A 159 -12.53 -11.09 0.48
CA ARG A 159 -13.06 -12.18 -0.36
C ARG A 159 -14.58 -12.14 -0.56
N SER A 160 -15.31 -11.52 0.36
CA SER A 160 -16.75 -11.34 0.26
C SER A 160 -17.17 -10.22 -0.71
N HIS A 161 -16.25 -9.35 -1.13
CA HIS A 161 -16.54 -8.25 -2.04
C HIS A 161 -16.79 -8.76 -3.47
N PRO A 162 -17.80 -8.26 -4.20
CA PRO A 162 -18.15 -8.76 -5.54
C PRO A 162 -17.00 -8.73 -6.55
N ASP A 163 -16.14 -7.72 -6.47
CA ASP A 163 -14.98 -7.56 -7.37
C ASP A 163 -13.71 -8.32 -6.94
N TYR A 164 -13.75 -9.13 -5.87
CA TYR A 164 -12.56 -9.81 -5.35
C TYR A 164 -11.79 -10.59 -6.43
N ALA A 165 -12.48 -11.37 -7.27
CA ALA A 165 -11.83 -12.14 -8.32
C ALA A 165 -11.16 -11.24 -9.38
N ASN A 166 -11.75 -10.08 -9.69
CA ASN A 166 -11.18 -9.11 -10.61
C ASN A 166 -9.94 -8.43 -10.02
N GLU A 167 -9.95 -8.12 -8.73
CA GLU A 167 -8.79 -7.53 -8.04
C GLU A 167 -7.66 -8.53 -7.85
N VAL A 168 -7.93 -9.79 -7.53
CA VAL A 168 -6.89 -10.84 -7.52
C VAL A 168 -6.24 -10.96 -8.91
N TRP A 169 -7.04 -10.93 -9.97
CA TRP A 169 -6.52 -10.93 -11.34
C TRP A 169 -5.60 -9.73 -11.63
N ARG A 170 -5.95 -8.53 -11.15
CA ARG A 170 -5.11 -7.33 -11.26
C ARG A 170 -3.84 -7.45 -10.44
N ASP A 171 -3.94 -7.92 -9.20
CA ASP A 171 -2.79 -8.15 -8.32
C ASP A 171 -1.79 -9.13 -8.95
N HIS A 172 -2.22 -10.13 -9.72
CA HIS A 172 -1.29 -10.98 -10.49
C HIS A 172 -0.49 -10.21 -11.54
N PHE A 173 -1.13 -9.32 -12.29
CA PHE A 173 -0.46 -8.47 -13.26
C PHE A 173 0.53 -7.52 -12.58
N ASP A 174 0.09 -6.92 -11.49
CA ASP A 174 0.86 -5.92 -10.77
C ASP A 174 2.02 -6.55 -9.98
N LEU A 175 1.84 -7.77 -9.45
CA LEU A 175 2.90 -8.60 -8.89
C LEU A 175 3.98 -8.89 -9.93
N ALA A 176 3.61 -9.29 -11.15
CA ALA A 176 4.59 -9.52 -12.23
C ALA A 176 5.40 -8.25 -12.53
N THR A 177 4.74 -7.10 -12.52
CA THR A 177 5.40 -5.80 -12.68
C THR A 177 6.36 -5.49 -11.53
N CYS A 178 5.96 -5.76 -10.29
CA CYS A 178 6.81 -5.60 -9.10
C CYS A 178 8.01 -6.55 -9.11
N LEU A 179 7.82 -7.83 -9.44
CA LEU A 179 8.90 -8.82 -9.57
C LEU A 179 9.90 -8.41 -10.66
N HIS A 180 9.41 -7.93 -11.80
CA HIS A 180 10.26 -7.39 -12.85
C HIS A 180 11.12 -6.21 -12.35
N PHE A 181 10.53 -5.27 -11.62
CA PHE A 181 11.26 -4.15 -11.02
C PHE A 181 12.27 -4.62 -9.97
N ILE A 182 11.88 -5.48 -9.03
CA ILE A 182 12.77 -5.98 -7.97
C ILE A 182 14.04 -6.59 -8.56
N LEU A 183 13.90 -7.41 -9.61
CA LEU A 183 15.01 -8.15 -10.17
C LEU A 183 15.86 -7.33 -11.17
N SER A 184 15.25 -6.41 -11.93
CA SER A 184 15.94 -5.67 -13.00
C SER A 184 16.17 -4.19 -12.74
N GLY A 185 15.45 -3.60 -11.77
CA GLY A 185 15.43 -2.16 -11.50
C GLY A 185 14.63 -1.34 -12.51
N ILE A 186 13.94 -2.01 -13.44
CA ILE A 186 13.17 -1.36 -14.50
C ILE A 186 11.69 -1.51 -14.21
N ASP A 187 11.02 -0.38 -14.04
CA ASP A 187 9.56 -0.29 -14.00
C ASP A 187 9.07 -0.08 -15.45
N PRO A 188 8.26 -1.00 -16.01
CA PRO A 188 7.67 -0.85 -17.34
C PRO A 188 6.86 0.44 -17.53
N PHE A 189 6.33 1.00 -16.45
CA PHE A 189 5.55 2.24 -16.46
C PHE A 189 6.40 3.48 -16.15
N ALA A 190 7.71 3.33 -15.93
CA ALA A 190 8.59 4.46 -15.69
C ALA A 190 8.53 5.46 -16.87
N GLY A 191 8.19 6.70 -16.56
CA GLY A 191 8.17 7.80 -17.54
C GLY A 191 6.88 7.98 -18.31
N THR A 192 5.83 7.18 -18.05
CA THR A 192 4.48 7.50 -18.56
C THR A 192 3.96 8.79 -17.92
N ARG A 193 3.40 9.68 -18.73
CA ARG A 193 2.91 11.02 -18.32
C ARG A 193 1.41 11.19 -18.53
N SER A 194 0.74 10.21 -19.13
CA SER A 194 -0.70 10.26 -19.40
C SER A 194 -1.36 8.88 -19.25
N CYS A 195 -2.68 8.89 -19.04
CA CYS A 195 -3.48 7.66 -18.94
C CYS A 195 -3.37 6.80 -20.22
N SER A 196 -3.36 7.44 -21.39
CA SER A 196 -3.24 6.73 -22.67
C SER A 196 -1.89 6.05 -22.87
N GLU A 197 -0.80 6.63 -22.33
CA GLU A 197 0.51 5.99 -22.32
C GLU A 197 0.53 4.78 -21.38
N VAL A 198 -0.06 4.89 -20.19
CA VAL A 198 -0.22 3.77 -19.25
C VAL A 198 -1.03 2.64 -19.88
N GLU A 199 -2.15 2.95 -20.52
CA GLU A 199 -3.00 1.99 -21.23
C GLU A 199 -2.25 1.29 -22.37
N LYS A 200 -1.42 2.03 -23.12
CA LYS A 200 -0.60 1.47 -24.20
C LYS A 200 0.47 0.52 -23.69
N VAL A 201 1.16 0.88 -22.59
CA VAL A 201 2.12 -0.01 -21.94
C VAL A 201 1.42 -1.27 -21.44
N ARG A 202 0.32 -1.11 -20.68
CA ARG A 202 -0.47 -2.24 -20.16
C ARG A 202 -0.94 -3.16 -21.28
N SER A 203 -1.50 -2.61 -22.36
CA SER A 203 -1.93 -3.39 -23.54
C SER A 203 -0.78 -4.17 -24.20
N THR A 204 0.42 -3.61 -24.20
CA THR A 204 1.61 -4.28 -24.75
C THR A 204 2.03 -5.46 -23.88
N LEU A 205 2.03 -5.29 -22.56
CA LEU A 205 2.33 -6.35 -21.60
C LEU A 205 1.29 -7.48 -21.65
N THR A 206 0.00 -7.13 -21.64
CA THR A 206 -1.11 -8.08 -21.72
C THR A 206 -1.13 -8.87 -23.02
N ALA A 207 -0.68 -8.27 -24.12
CA ALA A 207 -0.57 -8.96 -25.40
C ALA A 207 0.68 -9.86 -25.52
N GLY A 208 1.44 -10.05 -24.44
CA GLY A 208 2.63 -10.91 -24.44
C GLY A 208 3.85 -10.30 -25.13
N ARG A 209 3.85 -8.98 -25.33
CA ARG A 209 4.94 -8.25 -26.01
C ARG A 209 5.82 -7.46 -25.03
N GLY A 210 5.70 -7.75 -23.73
CA GLY A 210 6.54 -7.16 -22.70
C GLY A 210 7.99 -7.63 -22.83
N THR A 211 8.94 -6.72 -22.67
CA THR A 211 10.36 -7.07 -22.67
C THR A 211 10.81 -7.37 -21.25
N ILE A 212 11.20 -8.62 -20.99
CA ILE A 212 11.85 -9.00 -19.73
C ILE A 212 13.30 -8.50 -19.75
N ARG A 213 13.67 -7.68 -18.77
CA ARG A 213 15.00 -7.10 -18.66
C ARG A 213 15.97 -8.06 -17.96
N HIS A 214 17.26 -7.91 -18.25
CA HIS A 214 18.33 -8.68 -17.60
C HIS A 214 18.21 -8.61 -16.07
N GLY A 215 18.34 -9.75 -15.40
CA GLY A 215 18.14 -9.93 -13.97
C GLY A 215 16.76 -10.49 -13.66
N ALA A 216 15.71 -10.08 -14.40
CA ALA A 216 14.34 -10.60 -14.25
C ALA A 216 14.08 -11.86 -15.09
N ASP A 217 14.99 -12.23 -15.99
CA ASP A 217 14.90 -13.39 -16.86
C ASP A 217 14.83 -14.72 -16.09
N VAL A 218 15.38 -14.78 -14.87
CA VAL A 218 15.25 -15.93 -13.97
C VAL A 218 13.79 -16.25 -13.62
N LEU A 219 12.89 -15.26 -13.66
CA LEU A 219 11.45 -15.42 -13.45
C LEU A 219 10.63 -15.10 -14.72
N ALA A 220 11.23 -15.20 -15.91
CA ALA A 220 10.58 -14.78 -17.17
C ALA A 220 9.18 -15.39 -17.35
N ASP A 221 9.03 -16.70 -17.14
CA ASP A 221 7.74 -17.39 -17.30
C ASP A 221 6.68 -16.86 -16.33
N ILE A 222 7.05 -16.65 -15.05
CA ILE A 222 6.14 -16.14 -14.02
C ILE A 222 5.69 -14.72 -14.36
N ILE A 223 6.63 -13.85 -14.73
CA ILE A 223 6.34 -12.45 -15.09
C ILE A 223 5.47 -12.40 -16.33
N GLN A 224 5.79 -13.20 -17.36
CA GLN A 224 5.06 -13.22 -18.61
C GLN A 224 3.64 -13.77 -18.45
N ASP A 225 3.45 -14.79 -17.62
CA ASP A 225 2.14 -15.35 -17.30
C ASP A 225 1.29 -14.40 -16.46
N GLY A 226 1.90 -13.66 -15.53
CA GLY A 226 1.21 -12.60 -14.76
C GLY A 226 0.73 -11.46 -15.66
N TRP A 227 1.59 -10.93 -16.53
CA TRP A 227 1.21 -9.86 -17.45
C TRP A 227 0.11 -10.26 -18.44
N THR A 228 0.14 -11.49 -18.94
CA THR A 228 -0.83 -11.99 -19.92
C THR A 228 -2.12 -12.53 -19.30
N GLY A 229 -2.20 -12.56 -17.96
CA GLY A 229 -3.34 -13.11 -17.23
C GLY A 229 -3.41 -14.65 -17.24
N ARG A 230 -2.40 -15.35 -17.79
CA ARG A 230 -2.31 -16.83 -17.74
C ARG A 230 -2.09 -17.35 -16.33
N ALA A 231 -1.54 -16.54 -15.43
CA ALA A 231 -1.37 -16.91 -14.03
C ALA A 231 -2.66 -16.80 -13.19
N SER A 232 -3.76 -16.27 -13.72
CA SER A 232 -4.96 -15.93 -12.94
C SER A 232 -5.68 -17.08 -12.24
N SER A 233 -5.44 -18.33 -12.65
CA SER A 233 -5.96 -19.54 -11.99
C SER A 233 -4.99 -20.15 -10.97
N THR A 234 -3.79 -19.58 -10.83
CA THR A 234 -2.73 -20.05 -9.94
C THR A 234 -2.70 -19.19 -8.70
N THR A 235 -2.81 -19.79 -7.51
CA THR A 235 -2.67 -19.05 -6.24
C THR A 235 -1.28 -18.43 -6.09
N PHE A 236 -1.17 -17.34 -5.33
CA PHE A 236 0.14 -16.72 -5.05
C PHE A 236 1.07 -17.69 -4.32
N ARG A 237 0.53 -18.57 -3.47
CA ARG A 237 1.29 -19.64 -2.80
C ARG A 237 1.94 -20.60 -3.79
N GLN A 238 1.26 -20.96 -4.88
CA GLN A 238 1.82 -21.79 -5.94
C GLN A 238 2.88 -21.03 -6.74
N LEU A 239 2.68 -19.74 -7.02
CA LEU A 239 3.69 -18.89 -7.65
C LEU A 239 4.95 -18.76 -6.78
N SER A 240 4.77 -18.60 -5.46
CA SER A 240 5.86 -18.54 -4.48
C SER A 240 6.74 -19.78 -4.52
N ARG A 241 6.14 -20.98 -4.63
CA ARG A 241 6.88 -22.24 -4.80
C ARG A 241 7.67 -22.26 -6.12
N ARG A 242 7.02 -21.94 -7.24
CA ARG A 242 7.69 -21.89 -8.57
C ARG A 242 8.87 -20.91 -8.58
N ALA A 243 8.70 -19.74 -7.99
CA ALA A 243 9.74 -18.72 -7.91
C ALA A 243 10.88 -19.17 -6.98
N SER A 244 10.55 -19.80 -5.85
CA SER A 244 11.55 -20.37 -4.94
C SER A 244 12.43 -21.40 -5.66
N ASP A 245 11.84 -22.28 -6.45
CA ASP A 245 12.58 -23.28 -7.24
C ASP A 245 13.50 -22.62 -8.27
N ALA A 246 13.03 -21.58 -8.96
CA ALA A 246 13.80 -20.85 -9.97
C ALA A 246 14.94 -20.00 -9.38
N LEU A 247 14.72 -19.40 -8.20
CA LEU A 247 15.68 -18.51 -7.56
C LEU A 247 16.72 -19.26 -6.70
N SER A 248 16.48 -20.55 -6.41
CA SER A 248 17.29 -21.40 -5.55
C SER A 248 18.72 -21.59 -6.07
N SER A 249 19.62 -20.72 -5.60
CA SER A 249 21.04 -21.00 -5.45
C SER A 249 21.58 -20.27 -4.21
N ARG A 250 21.83 -21.08 -3.16
CA ARG A 250 22.43 -20.75 -1.86
C ARG A 250 21.62 -19.85 -0.92
N ASP A 251 21.61 -20.27 0.33
CA ASP A 251 21.08 -19.59 1.52
C ASP A 251 21.26 -18.06 1.43
N HIS A 252 20.15 -17.34 1.24
CA HIS A 252 20.14 -15.91 0.93
C HIS A 252 20.42 -15.01 2.14
N GLY A 253 20.89 -15.59 3.26
CA GLY A 253 21.15 -14.87 4.51
C GLY A 253 19.88 -14.22 5.04
N ARG A 254 19.23 -14.88 6.00
CA ARG A 254 17.97 -14.37 6.55
C ARG A 254 18.22 -13.01 7.25
N PRO A 255 17.57 -11.91 6.81
CA PRO A 255 17.67 -10.64 7.51
C PRO A 255 17.23 -10.83 8.95
N ARG A 256 17.92 -10.18 9.89
CA ARG A 256 17.49 -10.19 11.28
C ARG A 256 16.09 -9.58 11.36
N GLU A 257 15.24 -10.20 12.16
CA GLU A 257 13.93 -9.65 12.45
C GLU A 257 14.07 -8.46 13.40
N GLN A 258 13.25 -7.43 13.18
CA GLN A 258 13.09 -6.34 14.14
C GLN A 258 12.54 -6.90 15.45
N SER A 259 13.13 -6.51 16.58
CA SER A 259 12.68 -6.98 17.89
C SER A 259 11.32 -6.37 18.27
N GLU A 260 10.47 -7.11 18.99
CA GLU A 260 9.23 -6.54 19.54
C GLU A 260 9.48 -5.39 20.54
N SER A 261 10.67 -5.31 21.15
CA SER A 261 11.08 -4.14 21.94
C SER A 261 11.24 -2.88 21.10
N HIS A 262 11.69 -3.00 19.84
CA HIS A 262 11.78 -1.87 18.92
C HIS A 262 10.39 -1.32 18.62
N TYR A 263 9.43 -2.17 18.25
CA TYR A 263 8.06 -1.73 17.96
C TYR A 263 7.36 -1.11 19.19
N ARG A 264 7.51 -1.70 20.39
CA ARG A 264 6.99 -1.09 21.63
C ARG A 264 7.56 0.30 21.91
N CYS A 265 8.82 0.54 21.55
CA CYS A 265 9.44 1.86 21.65
C CYS A 265 8.77 2.86 20.68
N LEU A 266 8.56 2.46 19.42
CA LEU A 266 7.87 3.29 18.42
C LEU A 266 6.43 3.61 18.85
N GLU A 267 5.66 2.63 19.32
CA GLU A 267 4.31 2.84 19.82
C GLU A 267 4.26 3.83 20.99
N SER A 268 5.22 3.73 21.91
CA SER A 268 5.32 4.66 23.05
C SER A 268 5.56 6.11 22.57
N ARG A 269 6.36 6.28 21.51
CA ARG A 269 6.58 7.58 20.87
C ARG A 269 5.33 8.08 20.15
N CYS A 270 4.57 7.21 19.48
CA CYS A 270 3.29 7.60 18.87
C CYS A 270 2.31 8.14 19.94
N ARG A 271 2.18 7.46 21.08
CA ARG A 271 1.31 7.90 22.19
C ARG A 271 1.78 9.23 22.79
N ALA A 272 3.08 9.36 23.07
CA ALA A 272 3.65 10.61 23.57
C ALA A 272 3.47 11.78 22.59
N TRP A 273 3.56 11.51 21.28
CA TRP A 273 3.27 12.51 20.25
C TRP A 273 1.79 12.91 20.25
N LEU A 274 0.87 11.94 20.33
CA LEU A 274 -0.57 12.19 20.42
C LEU A 274 -0.95 13.05 21.64
N ASP A 275 -0.33 12.80 22.79
CA ASP A 275 -0.55 13.58 24.02
C ASP A 275 -0.08 15.05 23.88
N GLY A 276 0.91 15.29 23.02
CA GLY A 276 1.51 16.61 22.82
C GLY A 276 0.86 17.45 21.72
N VAL A 277 0.02 16.87 20.86
CA VAL A 277 -0.57 17.58 19.72
C VAL A 277 -2.02 18.01 19.97
N SER A 278 -2.37 19.20 19.50
CA SER A 278 -3.75 19.69 19.51
C SER A 278 -4.45 19.36 18.19
N ARG A 279 -5.62 18.74 18.27
CA ARG A 279 -6.50 18.55 17.11
C ARG A 279 -7.00 19.90 16.59
N ASN A 280 -7.11 20.00 15.27
CA ASN A 280 -7.73 21.16 14.65
C ASN A 280 -9.24 21.15 14.97
N PRO A 281 -9.82 22.22 15.55
CA PRO A 281 -11.25 22.26 15.88
C PRO A 281 -12.20 22.10 14.69
N MET A 282 -11.71 22.34 13.47
CA MET A 282 -12.48 22.13 12.23
C MET A 282 -12.42 20.69 11.73
N TRP A 283 -11.52 19.86 12.30
CA TRP A 283 -11.39 18.46 11.93
C TRP A 283 -12.53 17.67 12.54
N ARG A 284 -13.29 16.98 11.69
CA ARG A 284 -14.46 16.21 12.09
C ARG A 284 -14.14 14.72 12.14
N ASP A 285 -14.83 13.97 12.99
CA ASP A 285 -14.88 12.53 12.79
C ASP A 285 -15.74 12.18 11.55
N ILE A 286 -15.74 10.91 11.14
CA ILE A 286 -16.47 10.47 9.95
C ILE A 286 -17.99 10.73 10.07
N GLY A 287 -18.58 10.52 11.24
CA GLY A 287 -20.03 10.69 11.44
C GLY A 287 -20.43 12.16 11.37
N GLU A 288 -19.64 13.03 12.00
CA GLU A 288 -19.79 14.49 11.92
C GLU A 288 -19.59 15.01 10.50
N TYR A 289 -18.58 14.50 9.78
CA TYR A 289 -18.29 14.92 8.41
C TYR A 289 -19.40 14.50 7.45
N VAL A 290 -19.86 13.24 7.52
CA VAL A 290 -21.00 12.74 6.74
C VAL A 290 -22.26 13.55 7.04
N SER A 291 -22.55 13.83 8.31
CA SER A 291 -23.72 14.63 8.70
C SER A 291 -23.67 16.05 8.13
N ALA A 292 -22.47 16.65 8.09
CA ALA A 292 -22.28 17.95 7.46
C ALA A 292 -22.47 17.91 5.94
N CYS A 293 -21.97 16.89 5.24
CA CYS A 293 -22.21 16.71 3.80
C CYS A 293 -23.71 16.61 3.49
N LYS A 294 -24.47 15.83 4.29
CA LYS A 294 -25.92 15.73 4.15
C LYS A 294 -26.64 17.08 4.34
N ALA A 295 -26.15 17.90 5.26
CA ALA A 295 -26.71 19.23 5.52
C ALA A 295 -26.56 20.21 4.34
N VAL A 296 -25.66 19.94 3.39
CA VAL A 296 -25.52 20.69 2.13
C VAL A 296 -26.06 19.91 0.93
N GLU A 297 -26.99 18.98 1.17
CA GLU A 297 -27.66 18.17 0.14
C GLU A 297 -26.72 17.24 -0.67
N HIS A 298 -25.53 16.96 -0.13
CA HIS A 298 -24.59 15.99 -0.70
C HIS A 298 -24.71 14.65 0.03
N GLU A 299 -25.63 13.80 -0.46
CA GLU A 299 -25.80 12.43 0.03
C GLU A 299 -25.04 11.44 -0.85
N VAL A 300 -24.13 10.69 -0.24
CA VAL A 300 -23.39 9.62 -0.91
C VAL A 300 -23.53 8.32 -0.13
N ASP A 301 -23.88 7.26 -0.84
CA ASP A 301 -23.82 5.91 -0.30
C ASP A 301 -22.37 5.43 -0.28
N MET A 302 -21.74 5.50 0.89
CA MET A 302 -20.36 5.06 1.08
C MET A 302 -20.21 3.54 0.96
N ASP A 303 -21.30 2.76 1.06
CA ASP A 303 -21.22 1.30 0.94
C ASP A 303 -20.93 0.89 -0.52
N ILE A 304 -21.19 1.76 -1.49
CA ILE A 304 -20.72 1.58 -2.88
C ILE A 304 -19.18 1.52 -2.95
N TRP A 305 -18.50 2.14 -1.99
CA TRP A 305 -17.04 2.16 -1.93
C TRP A 305 -16.45 1.23 -0.88
N ARG A 306 -17.26 0.51 -0.08
CA ARG A 306 -16.77 -0.43 0.95
C ARG A 306 -16.66 -1.83 0.41
#